data_AF-A0A7J8SYJ9-F1
#
_entry.id   AF-A0A7J8SYJ9-F1
#
_cell.length_a   1.000
_cell.length_b   1.000
_cell.length_c   1.000
_cell.angle_alpha   90.00
_cell.angle_beta   90.00
_cell.angle_gamma   90.00
#
_symmetry.space_group_name_H-M   'P 1'
#
loop_
_entity.id
_entity.type
_entity.pdbx_description
1 polymer ?
#
loop_
_entity_poly.entity_id
_entity_poly.type
_entity_poly.pdbx_seq_one_letter_code
_entity_poly.pdbx_strand_id
1 'polypeptide(L)'
;MDNGNGASMRISRCLVERERRKHMKCLFTKLSSLLPIQQTKMSVPEMVDQATAYVKELQGRLEQHKGTKVQLERTCEMRKRKRMIRPVLNVRDLGYNLEVNLITGLNVEFALSDFINILQEEGADILSATCHH
;
A
#
# COMPACT_ATOMS: atom_id res chain seq x y z
N MET A 1 -5.51 50.58 -50.74
CA MET A 1 -5.83 49.14 -50.80
C MET A 1 -5.03 48.46 -49.70
N ASP A 2 -5.64 48.24 -48.53
CA ASP A 2 -5.00 47.51 -47.43
C ASP A 2 -6.04 46.57 -46.81
N ASN A 3 -6.17 45.37 -47.37
CA ASN A 3 -7.15 44.35 -46.94
C ASN A 3 -6.52 42.96 -46.78
N GLY A 4 -5.19 42.83 -46.96
CA GLY A 4 -4.47 41.55 -46.87
C GLY A 4 -4.15 41.12 -45.43
N ASN A 5 -3.85 42.08 -44.55
CA ASN A 5 -3.43 41.80 -43.17
C ASN A 5 -4.58 41.26 -42.29
N GLY A 6 -5.80 41.77 -42.50
CA GLY A 6 -6.99 41.34 -41.75
C GLY A 6 -7.45 39.91 -42.05
N ALA A 7 -7.29 39.44 -43.30
CA ALA A 7 -7.65 38.07 -43.69
C ALA A 7 -6.67 37.04 -43.10
N SER A 8 -5.36 37.34 -43.15
CA SER A 8 -4.32 36.50 -42.56
C SER A 8 -4.51 36.33 -41.04
N MET A 9 -4.80 37.43 -40.32
CA MET A 9 -5.08 37.39 -38.88
C MET A 9 -6.36 36.63 -38.52
N ARG A 10 -7.38 36.65 -39.40
CA ARG A 10 -8.61 35.86 -39.21
C ARG A 10 -8.36 34.37 -39.42
N ILE A 11 -7.56 34.01 -40.42
CA ILE A 11 -7.18 32.62 -40.68
C ILE A 11 -6.34 32.07 -39.52
N SER A 12 -5.36 32.83 -39.02
CA SER A 12 -4.55 32.41 -37.87
C SER A 12 -5.42 32.20 -36.62
N ARG A 13 -6.35 33.13 -36.33
CA ARG A 13 -7.30 32.97 -35.22
C ARG A 13 -8.19 31.72 -35.38
N CYS A 14 -8.66 31.44 -36.60
CA CYS A 14 -9.48 30.26 -36.90
C CYS A 14 -8.72 28.95 -36.66
N LEU A 15 -7.43 28.89 -37.04
CA LEU A 15 -6.58 27.72 -36.82
C LEU A 15 -6.30 27.49 -35.33
N VAL A 16 -5.97 28.55 -34.59
CA VAL A 16 -5.76 28.47 -33.13
C VAL A 16 -7.01 27.95 -32.43
N GLU A 17 -8.18 28.51 -32.76
CA GLU A 17 -9.43 28.08 -32.15
C GLU A 17 -9.84 26.65 -32.57
N ARG A 18 -9.51 26.22 -33.79
CA ARG A 18 -9.69 24.82 -34.22
C ARG A 18 -8.85 23.87 -33.36
N GLU A 19 -7.57 24.16 -33.16
CA GLU A 19 -6.70 23.32 -32.34
C GLU A 19 -7.17 23.29 -30.88
N ARG A 20 -7.59 24.46 -30.34
CA ARG A 20 -8.18 24.54 -29.00
C ARG A 20 -9.39 23.62 -28.84
N ARG A 21 -10.31 23.59 -29.81
CA ARG A 21 -11.48 22.69 -29.78
C ARG A 21 -11.11 21.22 -29.92
N LYS A 22 -10.13 20.90 -30.77
CA LYS A 22 -9.62 19.52 -30.93
C LYS A 22 -9.00 19.02 -29.62
N HIS A 23 -8.20 19.86 -28.98
CA HIS A 23 -7.62 19.55 -27.67
C HIS A 23 -8.71 19.32 -26.62
N MET A 24 -9.69 20.23 -26.54
CA MET A 24 -10.81 20.09 -25.60
C MET A 24 -11.60 18.80 -25.83
N LYS A 25 -11.86 18.42 -27.09
CA LYS A 25 -12.51 17.16 -27.43
C LYS A 25 -11.70 15.94 -26.93
N CYS A 26 -10.37 15.98 -27.09
CA CYS A 26 -9.49 14.91 -26.61
C CYS A 26 -9.57 14.76 -25.08
N LEU A 27 -9.59 15.87 -24.34
CA LEU A 27 -9.75 15.86 -22.89
C LEU A 27 -11.06 15.21 -22.46
N PHE A 28 -12.20 15.57 -23.08
CA PHE A 28 -13.48 14.93 -22.77
C PHE A 28 -13.52 13.44 -23.11
N THR A 29 -12.90 13.01 -24.22
CA THR A 29 -12.79 11.57 -24.52
C THR A 29 -11.97 10.85 -23.46
N LYS A 30 -10.86 11.44 -22.98
CA LYS A 30 -10.07 10.86 -21.90
C LYS A 30 -10.86 10.81 -20.59
N LEU A 31 -11.57 11.88 -20.25
CA LEU A 31 -12.43 11.93 -19.06
C LEU A 31 -13.47 10.81 -19.10
N SER A 32 -14.17 10.65 -20.23
CA SER A 32 -15.19 9.60 -20.39
C SER A 32 -14.63 8.18 -20.18
N SER A 33 -13.38 7.93 -20.57
CA SER A 33 -12.74 6.61 -20.40
C SER A 33 -12.34 6.29 -18.95
N LEU A 34 -12.24 7.32 -18.10
CA LEU A 34 -11.89 7.18 -16.67
C LEU A 34 -13.12 7.03 -15.78
N LEU A 35 -14.31 7.32 -16.32
CA LEU A 35 -15.56 7.18 -15.58
C LEU A 35 -16.04 5.73 -15.60
N PRO A 36 -16.79 5.29 -14.58
CA PRO A 36 -17.46 4.01 -14.60
C PRO A 36 -18.29 3.86 -15.88
N ILE A 37 -18.22 2.70 -16.53
CA ILE A 37 -18.91 2.44 -17.79
C ILE A 37 -20.41 2.69 -17.60
N GLN A 38 -20.93 3.71 -18.29
CA GLN A 38 -22.36 3.99 -18.36
C GLN A 38 -22.90 3.54 -19.71
N GLN A 39 -24.08 2.91 -19.69
CA GLN A 39 -24.72 2.31 -20.87
C GLN A 39 -25.29 3.36 -21.84
N THR A 40 -25.38 4.62 -21.41
CA THR A 40 -26.01 5.72 -22.15
C THR A 40 -24.98 6.77 -22.57
N LYS A 41 -25.20 7.37 -23.75
CA LYS A 41 -24.42 8.51 -24.20
C LYS A 41 -24.78 9.72 -23.34
N MET A 42 -23.78 10.32 -22.71
CA MET A 42 -23.92 11.46 -21.81
C MET A 42 -23.46 12.75 -22.50
N SER A 43 -24.13 13.87 -22.22
CA SER A 43 -23.69 15.19 -22.69
C SER A 43 -22.42 15.65 -21.98
N VAL A 44 -21.73 16.65 -22.53
CA VAL A 44 -20.49 17.18 -21.92
C VAL A 44 -20.71 17.72 -20.50
N PRO A 45 -21.76 18.53 -20.21
CA PRO A 45 -22.00 19.01 -18.85
C PRO A 45 -22.26 17.88 -17.86
N GLU A 46 -23.14 16.95 -18.21
CA GLU A 46 -23.46 15.79 -17.37
C GLU A 46 -22.21 14.93 -17.08
N MET A 47 -21.31 14.78 -18.07
CA MET A 47 -20.04 14.05 -17.90
C MET A 47 -19.14 14.73 -16.86
N VAL A 48 -19.09 16.06 -16.88
CA VAL A 48 -18.29 16.84 -15.91
C VAL A 48 -18.91 16.74 -14.51
N ASP A 49 -20.24 16.81 -14.40
CA ASP A 49 -20.94 16.63 -13.13
C ASP A 49 -20.75 15.23 -12.55
N GLN A 50 -20.89 14.20 -13.40
CA GLN A 50 -20.65 12.81 -13.04
C GLN A 50 -19.19 12.59 -12.59
N ALA A 51 -18.22 13.18 -13.29
CA ALA A 51 -16.82 13.12 -12.90
C ALA A 51 -16.58 13.75 -11.53
N THR A 52 -17.21 14.90 -11.28
CA THR A 52 -17.12 15.60 -10.00
C THR A 52 -17.71 14.77 -8.87
N ALA A 53 -18.87 14.15 -9.10
CA ALA A 53 -19.49 13.24 -8.13
C ALA A 53 -18.61 12.01 -7.87
N TYR A 54 -18.05 11.42 -8.91
CA TYR A 54 -17.20 10.23 -8.80
C TYR A 54 -15.90 10.49 -8.03
N VAL A 55 -15.26 11.65 -8.24
CA VAL A 55 -14.08 12.06 -7.45
C VAL A 55 -14.43 12.13 -5.96
N LYS A 56 -15.58 12.71 -5.60
CA LYS A 56 -16.03 12.77 -4.20
C LYS A 56 -16.29 11.38 -3.62
N GLU A 57 -16.90 10.48 -4.38
CA GLU A 57 -17.11 9.09 -3.97
C GLU A 57 -15.78 8.36 -3.71
N LEU A 58 -14.81 8.48 -4.64
CA LEU A 58 -13.49 7.88 -4.49
C LEU A 58 -12.74 8.41 -3.26
N GLN A 59 -12.84 9.70 -2.97
CA GLN A 59 -12.27 10.29 -1.75
C GLN A 59 -12.89 9.68 -0.49
N GLY A 60 -14.23 9.53 -0.45
CA GLY A 60 -14.92 8.89 0.67
C GLY A 60 -14.49 7.42 0.87
N ARG A 61 -14.40 6.65 -0.21
CA ARG A 61 -13.94 5.25 -0.19
C ARG A 61 -12.50 5.13 0.30
N LEU A 62 -11.62 6.05 -0.10
CA LEU A 62 -10.23 6.06 0.32
C LEU A 62 -10.11 6.25 1.84
N GLU A 63 -10.87 7.18 2.42
CA GLU A 63 -10.87 7.40 3.86
C GLU A 63 -11.49 6.21 4.63
N GLN A 64 -12.54 5.59 4.10
CA GLN A 64 -13.07 4.34 4.66
C GLN A 64 -12.00 3.23 4.68
N HIS A 65 -11.32 2.99 3.56
CA HIS A 65 -10.28 1.98 3.47
C HIS A 65 -9.09 2.27 4.41
N LYS A 66 -8.69 3.54 4.56
CA LYS A 66 -7.70 3.95 5.56
C LYS A 66 -8.15 3.61 6.98
N GLY A 67 -9.39 3.93 7.33
CA GLY A 67 -9.96 3.62 8.64
C GLY A 67 -9.97 2.11 8.92
N THR A 68 -10.43 1.32 7.95
CA THR A 68 -10.43 -0.15 8.02
C THR A 68 -9.01 -0.70 8.17
N LYS A 69 -8.03 -0.20 7.41
CA LYS A 69 -6.63 -0.62 7.52
C LYS A 69 -6.10 -0.44 8.95
N VAL A 70 -6.29 0.75 9.54
CA VAL A 70 -5.84 1.05 10.91
C VAL A 70 -6.52 0.12 11.93
N GLN A 71 -7.81 -0.17 11.76
CA GLN A 71 -8.54 -1.06 12.66
C GLN A 71 -8.07 -2.52 12.56
N LEU A 72 -7.80 -2.99 11.34
CA LEU A 72 -7.25 -4.33 11.12
C LEU A 72 -5.84 -4.44 11.69
N GLU A 73 -4.98 -3.45 11.49
CA GLU A 73 -3.64 -3.41 12.08
C GLU A 73 -3.70 -3.51 13.61
N ARG A 74 -4.57 -2.72 14.27
CA ARG A 74 -4.78 -2.81 15.73
C ARG A 74 -5.26 -4.20 16.18
N THR A 75 -6.15 -4.82 15.40
CA THR A 75 -6.70 -6.15 15.71
C THR A 75 -5.65 -7.24 15.51
N CYS A 76 -4.84 -7.13 14.46
CA CYS A 76 -3.70 -8.01 14.19
C CYS A 76 -2.66 -7.91 15.31
N GLU A 77 -2.32 -6.70 15.77
CA GLU A 77 -1.41 -6.51 16.90
C GLU A 77 -1.98 -7.09 18.21
N MET A 78 -3.27 -6.90 18.49
CA MET A 78 -3.92 -7.55 19.64
C MET A 78 -3.89 -9.07 19.53
N ARG A 79 -4.13 -9.63 18.34
CA ARG A 79 -4.06 -11.08 18.09
C ARG A 79 -2.63 -11.62 18.22
N LYS A 80 -1.63 -10.90 17.73
CA LYS A 80 -0.21 -11.23 17.92
C LYS A 80 0.11 -11.31 19.40
N ARG A 81 -0.27 -10.31 20.20
CA ARG A 81 -0.09 -10.33 21.66
C ARG A 81 -0.79 -11.50 22.34
N LYS A 82 -2.01 -11.87 21.91
CA LYS A 82 -2.74 -13.04 22.44
C LYS A 82 -2.15 -14.38 22.01
N ARG A 83 -1.41 -14.43 20.90
CA ARG A 83 -0.71 -15.63 20.39
C ARG A 83 0.76 -15.69 20.79
N MET A 84 1.27 -14.73 21.56
CA MET A 84 2.61 -14.79 22.14
C MET A 84 2.64 -15.94 23.14
N ILE A 85 3.13 -17.09 22.70
CA ILE A 85 3.58 -18.15 23.59
C ILE A 85 4.73 -17.56 24.39
N ARG A 86 4.63 -17.59 25.72
CA ARG A 86 5.76 -17.19 26.58
C ARG A 86 6.91 -18.17 26.32
N PRO A 87 8.14 -17.68 26.08
CA PRO A 87 9.26 -18.58 25.89
C PRO A 87 9.45 -19.43 27.14
N VAL A 88 9.59 -20.74 26.95
CA VAL A 88 9.87 -21.68 28.02
C VAL A 88 11.29 -22.20 27.84
N LEU A 89 12.11 -22.01 28.86
CA LEU A 89 13.45 -22.55 28.92
C LEU A 89 13.41 -23.81 29.77
N ASN A 90 13.83 -24.94 29.20
CA ASN A 90 13.97 -26.20 29.91
C ASN A 90 15.44 -26.60 29.95
N VAL A 91 15.98 -26.76 31.15
CA VAL A 91 17.38 -27.12 31.37
C VAL A 91 17.43 -28.50 32.02
N ARG A 92 18.17 -29.42 31.41
CA ARG A 92 18.38 -30.77 31.92
C ARG A 92 19.86 -31.01 32.12
N ASP A 93 20.22 -31.38 33.34
CA ASP A 93 21.56 -31.82 33.68
C ASP A 93 21.68 -33.34 33.40
N LEU A 94 22.64 -33.72 32.57
CA LEU A 94 22.96 -35.11 32.24
C LEU A 94 24.23 -35.59 32.97
N GLY A 95 24.74 -34.79 33.92
CA GLY A 95 25.92 -35.06 34.74
C GLY A 95 27.23 -34.68 34.06
N TYR A 96 27.41 -35.10 32.80
CA TYR A 96 28.60 -34.75 31.99
C TYR A 96 28.33 -33.64 30.97
N ASN A 97 27.07 -33.40 30.61
CA ASN A 97 26.65 -32.36 29.67
C ASN A 97 25.38 -31.66 30.17
N LEU A 98 25.19 -30.39 29.77
CA LEU A 98 23.97 -29.63 30.01
C LEU A 98 23.15 -29.56 28.73
N GLU A 99 21.88 -29.97 28.77
CA GLU A 99 20.95 -29.83 27.66
C GLU A 99 20.00 -28.65 27.92
N VAL A 100 20.01 -27.66 27.02
CA VAL A 100 19.20 -26.45 27.13
C VAL A 100 18.23 -26.40 25.95
N ASN A 101 16.93 -26.51 26.25
CA ASN A 101 15.85 -26.49 25.28
C ASN A 101 15.04 -25.19 25.42
N LEU A 102 15.16 -24.32 24.41
CA LEU A 102 14.38 -23.08 24.34
C LEU A 102 13.17 -23.28 23.42
N ILE A 103 11.97 -23.27 24.00
CA ILE A 103 10.70 -23.42 23.28
C ILE A 103 10.07 -22.03 23.14
N THR A 104 9.96 -21.54 21.91
CA THR A 104 9.43 -20.20 21.62
C THR A 104 8.28 -20.26 20.63
N GLY A 105 7.41 -19.25 20.65
CA GLY A 105 6.42 -19.07 19.57
C GLY A 105 7.07 -18.60 18.26
N LEU A 106 6.28 -18.51 17.19
CA LEU A 106 6.73 -18.03 15.87
C LEU A 106 7.01 -16.51 15.79
N ASN A 107 6.88 -15.80 16.90
CA ASN A 107 6.79 -14.34 16.92
C ASN A 107 7.62 -13.77 18.09
N VAL A 108 8.90 -14.16 18.13
CA VAL A 108 9.90 -13.67 19.06
C VAL A 108 10.91 -12.81 18.32
N GLU A 109 11.19 -11.63 18.88
CA GLU A 109 12.16 -10.65 18.35
C GLU A 109 13.59 -10.89 18.88
N PHE A 110 13.87 -12.03 19.52
CA PHE A 110 15.24 -12.33 19.98
C PHE A 110 15.96 -13.15 18.92
N ALA A 111 17.24 -12.83 18.69
CA ALA A 111 18.09 -13.61 17.80
C ALA A 111 18.65 -14.82 18.55
N LEU A 112 18.65 -16.00 17.93
CA LEU A 112 19.30 -17.20 18.50
C LEU A 112 20.76 -16.94 18.89
N SER A 113 21.44 -16.05 18.15
CA SER A 113 22.79 -15.60 18.45
C SER A 113 22.94 -14.99 19.83
N ASP A 114 21.97 -14.19 20.28
CA ASP A 114 22.03 -13.54 21.59
C ASP A 114 21.92 -14.58 22.70
N PHE A 115 21.06 -15.57 22.50
CA PHE A 115 20.91 -16.70 23.42
C PHE A 115 22.19 -17.55 23.49
N ILE A 116 22.81 -17.82 22.34
CA ILE A 116 24.09 -18.53 22.25
C ILE A 116 25.21 -17.76 22.97
N ASN A 117 25.29 -16.45 22.77
CA ASN A 117 26.30 -15.61 23.40
C ASN A 117 26.17 -15.63 24.92
N ILE A 118 24.94 -15.53 25.46
CA ILE A 118 24.68 -15.61 26.90
C ILE A 118 25.21 -16.94 27.47
N LEU A 119 24.97 -18.06 26.78
CA LEU A 119 25.46 -19.36 27.24
C LEU A 119 27.00 -19.42 27.27
N GLN A 120 27.66 -18.84 26.27
CA GLN A 120 29.13 -18.77 26.22
C GLN A 120 29.72 -17.83 27.27
N GLU A 121 29.08 -16.69 27.52
CA GLU A 121 29.48 -15.74 28.57
C GLU A 121 29.41 -16.37 29.97
N GLU A 122 28.42 -17.23 30.21
CA GLU A 122 28.27 -18.00 31.45
C GLU A 122 29.19 -19.23 31.51
N GLY A 123 30.12 -19.39 30.54
CA GLY A 123 31.16 -20.42 30.55
C GLY A 123 30.76 -21.77 29.97
N ALA A 124 29.64 -21.86 29.23
CA ALA A 124 29.23 -23.09 28.56
C ALA A 124 29.89 -23.23 27.18
N ASP A 125 30.62 -24.33 26.96
CA ASP A 125 31.11 -24.72 25.64
C ASP A 125 30.01 -25.44 24.85
N ILE A 126 29.73 -24.96 23.63
CA ILE A 126 28.64 -25.48 22.79
C ILE A 126 29.15 -26.69 22.00
N LEU A 127 28.66 -27.88 22.37
CA LEU A 127 29.01 -29.14 21.70
C LEU A 127 28.17 -29.38 20.43
N SER A 128 26.88 -29.08 20.48
CA SER A 128 25.97 -29.22 19.33
C SER A 128 24.76 -28.29 19.47
N ALA A 129 24.20 -27.87 18.33
CA ALA A 129 22.99 -27.06 18.27
C ALA A 129 22.06 -27.62 17.19
N THR A 130 20.80 -27.89 17.55
CA THR A 130 19.77 -28.35 16.63
C THR A 130 18.56 -27.43 16.67
N CYS A 131 18.05 -27.07 15.49
CA CYS A 131 16.84 -26.28 15.35
C CYS A 131 15.74 -27.16 14.75
N HIS A 132 14.62 -27.27 15.46
CA HIS A 132 13.42 -27.94 14.97
C HIS A 132 12.39 -26.87 14.62
N HIS A 133 11.85 -26.93 13.39
CA HIS A 133 11.00 -25.90 12.82
C HIS A 133 9.52 -26.30 12.79
#